data_AF-A0A8J3BFW1-F1
#
_entry.id   AF-A0A8J3BFW1-F1
#
_cell.length_a   1.000
_cell.length_b   1.000
_cell.length_c   1.000
_cell.angle_alpha   90.00
_cell.angle_beta   90.00
_cell.angle_gamma   90.00
#
_symmetry.space_group_name_H-M   'P 1'
#
loop_
_entity.id
_entity.type
_entity.pdbx_description
1 polymer ?
#
loop_
_entity_poly.entity_id
_entity_poly.type
_entity_poly.pdbx_seq_one_letter_code
_entity_poly.pdbx_strand_id
1 'polypeptide(L)'
;MTTPPALAWGAARAFVTASETGAHYVWLVEQVNRLLGPDYRRALAQTRHRVVYPRHYDARLTEADAWRIRLERVLERRPHLVGELRELFVQVDSRLASSVPDWRGA
;
A
#
# COMPACT_ATOMS: atom_id res chain seq x y z
N MET A 1 -2.74 10.48 17.58
CA MET A 1 -1.53 10.48 16.73
C MET A 1 -1.15 9.03 16.42
N THR A 2 -1.12 8.61 15.15
CA THR A 2 -0.65 7.27 14.77
C THR A 2 0.87 7.22 14.87
N THR A 3 1.43 6.26 15.58
CA THR A 3 2.88 6.05 15.67
C THR A 3 3.46 5.61 14.31
N PRO A 4 4.76 5.79 14.05
CA PRO A 4 5.39 5.33 12.81
C PRO A 4 5.18 3.83 12.50
N PRO A 5 5.26 2.89 13.48
CA PRO A 5 4.95 1.47 13.23
C PRO A 5 3.50 1.24 12.82
N ALA A 6 2.55 1.90 13.49
CA ALA A 6 1.13 1.77 13.16
C ALA A 6 0.80 2.38 11.78
N LEU A 7 1.48 3.48 11.41
CA LEU A 7 1.38 4.06 10.07
C LEU A 7 1.96 3.11 9.01
N ALA A 8 3.14 2.55 9.24
CA ALA A 8 3.78 1.61 8.31
C ALA A 8 2.90 0.37 8.07
N TRP A 9 2.28 -0.17 9.12
CA TRP A 9 1.35 -1.29 8.98
C TRP A 9 0.07 -0.92 8.23
N GLY A 10 -0.54 0.23 8.56
CA GLY A 10 -1.73 0.72 7.87
C GLY A 10 -1.48 0.92 6.36
N ALA A 11 -0.41 1.63 6.03
CA ALA A 11 0.01 1.88 4.65
C ALA A 11 0.34 0.58 3.91
N ALA A 12 1.04 -0.37 4.55
CA ALA A 12 1.39 -1.64 3.93
C ALA A 12 0.15 -2.43 3.49
N ARG A 13 -0.85 -2.58 4.38
CA ARG A 13 -2.11 -3.26 4.02
C ARG A 13 -2.83 -2.53 2.90
N ALA A 14 -2.93 -1.20 2.98
CA ALA A 14 -3.58 -0.40 1.95
C ALA A 14 -2.90 -0.57 0.57
N PHE A 15 -1.56 -0.59 0.52
CA PHE A 15 -0.80 -0.74 -0.73
C PHE A 15 -1.02 -2.12 -1.36
N VAL A 16 -1.03 -3.17 -0.54
CA VAL A 16 -1.30 -4.54 -0.99
C VAL A 16 -2.72 -4.67 -1.53
N THR A 17 -3.72 -4.20 -0.79
CA THR A 17 -5.13 -4.23 -1.23
C THR A 17 -5.34 -3.45 -2.53
N ALA A 18 -4.75 -2.25 -2.64
CA ALA A 18 -4.82 -1.45 -3.86
C ALA A 18 -4.11 -2.10 -5.06
N SER A 19 -3.15 -3.00 -4.82
CA SER A 19 -2.44 -3.71 -5.90
C SER A 19 -3.32 -4.75 -6.61
N GLU A 20 -4.39 -5.24 -5.98
CA GLU A 20 -5.29 -6.26 -6.53
C GLU A 20 -6.18 -5.73 -7.65
N THR A 21 -6.51 -4.44 -7.61
CA THR A 21 -7.42 -3.81 -8.56
C THR A 21 -6.62 -2.99 -9.58
N GLY A 22 -6.99 -3.07 -10.86
CA GLY A 22 -6.28 -2.37 -11.95
C GLY A 22 -6.23 -0.85 -11.75
N ALA A 23 -7.39 -0.24 -11.48
CA ALA A 23 -7.51 1.21 -11.36
C ALA A 23 -6.72 1.79 -10.18
N HIS A 24 -6.82 1.16 -8.99
CA HIS A 24 -6.08 1.62 -7.81
C HIS A 24 -4.57 1.42 -7.96
N TYR A 25 -4.16 0.28 -8.52
CA TYR A 25 -2.75 -0.01 -8.74
C TYR A 25 -2.08 1.00 -9.68
N VAL A 26 -2.70 1.33 -10.82
CA VAL A 26 -2.13 2.27 -11.79
C VAL A 26 -1.90 3.64 -11.15
N TRP A 27 -2.80 4.09 -10.28
CA TRP A 27 -2.58 5.32 -9.55
C TRP A 27 -1.52 5.17 -8.47
N LEU A 28 -1.59 4.12 -7.65
CA LEU A 28 -0.68 3.89 -6.53
C LEU A 28 0.78 3.72 -7.00
N VAL A 29 1.01 3.02 -8.11
CA VAL A 29 2.37 2.77 -8.62
C VAL A 29 3.08 4.07 -8.98
N GLU A 30 2.35 5.07 -9.49
CA GLU A 30 2.90 6.40 -9.76
C GLU A 30 3.15 7.19 -8.46
N GLN A 31 2.25 7.09 -7.48
CA GLN A 31 2.48 7.72 -6.16
C GLN A 31 3.71 7.17 -5.46
N VAL A 32 3.84 5.85 -5.42
CA VAL A 32 4.97 5.15 -4.81
C VAL A 32 6.26 5.49 -5.54
N ASN A 33 6.25 5.57 -6.87
CA ASN A 33 7.42 6.00 -7.64
C ASN A 33 7.86 7.42 -7.27
N ARG A 34 6.91 8.36 -7.17
CA ARG A 34 7.20 9.77 -6.82
C ARG A 34 7.72 9.92 -5.39
N LEU A 35 7.09 9.23 -4.43
CA LEU A 35 7.42 9.38 -3.01
C LEU A 35 8.63 8.55 -2.57
N LEU A 36 8.68 7.28 -2.98
CA LEU A 36 9.64 6.31 -2.46
C LEU A 36 10.75 5.99 -3.46
N GLY A 37 10.49 6.15 -4.75
CA GLY A 37 11.45 5.93 -5.83
C GLY A 37 11.17 4.66 -6.67
N PRO A 38 11.96 4.46 -7.74
CA PRO A 38 11.74 3.41 -8.73
C PRO A 38 11.89 1.98 -8.17
N ASP A 39 12.72 1.77 -7.15
CA ASP A 39 12.86 0.46 -6.53
C ASP A 39 11.58 0.02 -5.82
N TYR A 40 10.90 0.94 -5.13
CA TYR A 40 9.62 0.68 -4.49
C TYR A 40 8.49 0.53 -5.51
N ARG A 41 8.56 1.26 -6.63
CA ARG A 41 7.67 1.05 -7.78
C ARG A 41 7.79 -0.39 -8.30
N ARG A 42 9.02 -0.87 -8.49
CA ARG A 42 9.30 -2.25 -8.94
C ARG A 42 8.83 -3.28 -7.92
N ALA A 43 9.06 -3.03 -6.63
CA ALA A 43 8.54 -3.88 -5.56
C ALA A 43 7.01 -3.99 -5.61
N LEU A 44 6.31 -2.88 -5.83
CA LEU A 44 4.84 -2.87 -5.93
C LEU A 44 4.33 -3.64 -7.15
N ALA A 45 5.02 -3.55 -8.29
CA ALA A 45 4.70 -4.37 -9.46
C ALA A 45 4.84 -5.87 -9.19
N GLN A 46 5.88 -6.26 -8.44
CA GLN A 46 6.05 -7.66 -8.01
C GLN A 46 4.96 -8.08 -7.01
N THR A 47 4.61 -7.21 -6.06
CA THR A 47 3.50 -7.44 -5.12
C THR A 47 2.21 -7.69 -5.88
N ARG A 48 1.85 -6.84 -6.85
CA ARG A 48 0.68 -7.05 -7.71
C ARG A 48 0.68 -8.44 -8.34
N HIS A 49 1.78 -8.84 -8.97
CA HIS A 49 1.87 -10.16 -9.59
C HIS A 49 1.59 -11.28 -8.57
N ARG A 50 2.17 -11.18 -7.36
CA ARG A 50 2.01 -12.19 -6.30
C ARG A 50 0.60 -12.22 -5.68
N VAL A 51 -0.11 -11.09 -5.63
CA VAL A 51 -1.47 -11.05 -5.08
C VAL A 51 -2.55 -11.35 -6.11
N VAL A 52 -2.33 -11.04 -7.39
CA VAL A 52 -3.26 -11.39 -8.47
C VAL A 52 -3.11 -12.86 -8.88
N TYR A 53 -1.89 -13.41 -8.82
CA TYR A 53 -1.60 -14.81 -9.13
C TYR A 53 -0.92 -15.50 -7.94
N PRO A 54 -1.65 -15.69 -6.82
CA PRO A 54 -1.06 -16.23 -5.60
C PRO A 54 -0.69 -17.70 -5.73
N ARG A 55 0.50 -18.06 -5.22
CA ARG A 55 0.94 -19.45 -5.08
C ARG A 55 0.53 -20.08 -3.75
N HIS A 56 0.13 -19.26 -2.79
CA HIS A 56 -0.21 -19.63 -1.42
C HIS A 56 -1.35 -18.73 -0.91
N TYR A 57 -2.18 -19.24 0.00
CA TYR A 57 -3.41 -18.56 0.44
C TYR A 57 -3.15 -17.28 1.25
N ASP A 58 -1.97 -17.16 1.86
CA ASP A 58 -1.55 -16.06 2.72
C ASP A 58 -0.78 -14.96 1.97
N ALA A 59 -0.72 -15.00 0.63
CA ALA A 59 0.07 -14.05 -0.18
C ALA A 59 -0.16 -12.58 0.16
N ARG A 60 -1.41 -12.19 0.47
CA ARG A 60 -1.76 -10.83 0.91
C ARG A 60 -1.07 -10.46 2.22
N LEU A 61 -1.11 -11.34 3.21
CA LEU A 61 -0.53 -11.10 4.53
C LEU A 61 1.00 -11.08 4.43
N THR A 62 1.58 -12.04 3.71
CA THR A 62 3.03 -12.09 3.44
C THR A 62 3.54 -10.80 2.80
N GLU A 63 2.84 -10.30 1.78
CA GLU A 63 3.21 -9.06 1.11
C GLU A 63 3.00 -7.84 2.02
N ALA A 64 1.95 -7.82 2.85
CA ALA A 64 1.72 -6.73 3.80
C ALA A 64 2.83 -6.66 4.86
N ASP A 65 3.28 -7.80 5.40
CA ASP A 65 4.41 -7.84 6.32
C ASP A 65 5.71 -7.37 5.66
N ALA A 66 5.96 -7.80 4.42
CA ALA A 66 7.12 -7.35 3.67
C ALA A 66 7.08 -5.83 3.41
N TRP A 67 5.90 -5.27 3.12
CA TRP A 67 5.72 -3.83 2.96
C TRP A 67 5.86 -3.07 4.28
N ARG A 68 5.39 -3.60 5.40
CA ARG A 68 5.57 -3.00 6.72
C ARG A 68 7.05 -2.77 7.01
N ILE A 69 7.86 -3.82 6.86
CA ILE A 69 9.31 -3.75 7.09
C ILE A 69 9.97 -2.76 6.14
N ARG A 70 9.57 -2.73 4.86
CA ARG A 70 10.08 -1.77 3.88
C ARG A 70 9.77 -0.33 4.29
N LEU A 71 8.55 -0.06 4.74
CA LEU A 71 8.11 1.28 5.14
C LEU A 71 8.73 1.70 6.47
N GLU A 72 8.84 0.81 7.46
CA GLU A 72 9.58 1.06 8.70
C GLU A 72 11.01 1.49 8.40
N ARG A 73 11.73 0.74 7.54
CA ARG A 73 13.09 1.10 7.11
C ARG A 73 13.16 2.43 6.35
N VAL A 74 12.12 2.77 5.57
CA VAL A 74 12.04 4.09 4.92
C VAL A 74 11.94 5.18 5.98
N LEU A 75 11.04 5.05 6.95
CA LEU A 75 10.80 6.06 7.97
C LEU A 75 11.98 6.19 8.94
N GLU A 76 12.70 5.10 9.22
CA GLU A 76 13.95 5.13 9.98
C GLU A 76 15.04 5.96 9.26
N ARG A 77 15.18 5.78 7.94
CA ARG A 77 16.22 6.48 7.14
C ARG A 77 15.81 7.89 6.72
N ARG A 78 14.50 8.12 6.53
CA ARG A 78 13.91 9.35 6.01
C ARG A 78 12.70 9.74 6.86
N PRO A 79 12.92 10.15 8.12
CA PRO A 79 11.82 10.45 9.05
C PRO A 79 10.95 11.64 8.62
N HIS A 80 11.46 12.52 7.76
CA HIS A 80 10.66 13.61 7.17
C HIS A 80 9.50 13.09 6.32
N LEU A 81 9.59 11.86 5.77
CA LEU A 81 8.53 11.25 4.94
C LEU A 81 7.29 10.78 5.72
N VAL A 82 7.27 10.88 7.05
CA VAL A 82 6.11 10.47 7.85
C VAL A 82 4.82 11.20 7.43
N GLY A 83 4.92 12.50 7.11
CA GLY A 83 3.80 13.31 6.66
C GLY A 83 3.28 12.83 5.30
N GLU A 84 4.15 12.79 4.29
CA GLU A 84 3.77 12.41 2.93
C GLU A 84 3.29 10.95 2.84
N LEU A 85 3.88 10.03 3.63
CA LEU A 85 3.41 8.65 3.69
C LEU A 85 2.02 8.55 4.33
N ARG A 86 1.73 9.36 5.36
CA ARG A 86 0.41 9.44 5.97
C ARG A 86 -0.63 9.96 4.99
N GLU A 87 -0.31 11.01 4.25
CA GLU A 87 -1.18 11.55 3.22
C GLU A 87 -1.46 10.52 2.12
N LEU A 88 -0.42 9.83 1.65
CA LEU A 88 -0.59 8.76 0.66
C LEU A 88 -1.46 7.63 1.21
N PHE A 89 -1.25 7.19 2.46
CA PHE A 89 -2.08 6.19 3.10
C PHE A 89 -3.56 6.60 3.13
N VAL A 90 -3.87 7.83 3.56
CA VAL A 90 -5.24 8.36 3.60
C VAL A 90 -5.87 8.39 2.21
N GLN A 91 -5.11 8.78 1.18
CA GLN A 91 -5.60 8.81 -0.20
C GLN A 91 -5.89 7.40 -0.75
N VAL A 92 -5.04 6.41 -0.44
CA VAL A 92 -5.28 5.02 -0.82
C VAL A 92 -6.53 4.49 -0.13
N ASP A 93 -6.65 4.70 1.18
CA ASP A 93 -7.78 4.22 1.98
C ASP A 93 -9.11 4.81 1.50
N SER A 94 -9.12 6.11 1.20
CA SER A 94 -10.30 6.81 0.63
C SER A 94 -10.72 6.21 -0.71
N ARG A 95 -9.77 5.93 -1.61
CA ARG A 95 -10.05 5.32 -2.93
C ARG A 95 -10.62 3.91 -2.81
N LEU A 96 -10.06 3.12 -1.90
CA LEU A 96 -10.55 1.77 -1.61
C LEU A 96 -11.98 1.82 -1.06
N ALA A 97 -12.27 2.74 -0.13
CA ALA A 97 -13.62 2.93 0.43
C ALA A 97 -14.65 3.33 -0.64
N SER A 98 -14.29 4.23 -1.56
CA SER A 98 -15.18 4.65 -2.66
C SER A 98 -15.47 3.56 -3.70
N SER A 99 -14.77 2.43 -3.67
CA SER A 99 -14.91 1.34 -4.64
C SER A 99 -15.74 0.16 -4.14
N VAL A 100 -16.18 0.19 -2.88
CA VAL A 100 -17.14 -0.78 -2.36
C VAL A 100 -18.55 -0.38 -2.84
N PRO A 101 -19.26 -1.22 -3.61
CA PRO A 101 -20.62 -0.90 -4.05
C PRO A 101 -21.57 -0.81 -2.86
N ASP A 102 -22.38 0.25 -2.81
CA ASP A 102 -23.47 0.42 -1.85
C ASP A 102 -24.65 -0.49 -2.22
N TRP A 103 -24.58 -1.78 -1.87
CA TRP A 103 -25.70 -2.72 -2.06
C TRP A 103 -26.54 -2.90 -0.80
N ARG A 104 -26.32 -2.10 0.26
CA ARG A 104 -27.06 -2.21 1.54
C ARG A 104 -28.39 -1.44 1.56
N GLY A 105 -29.03 -1.26 0.39
CA GLY A 105 -30.24 -0.45 0.23
C GLY A 105 -31.29 -1.04 -0.72
N ALA A 106 -31.49 -2.36 -0.72
CA ALA A 106 -32.60 -3.02 -1.42
C ALA A 106 -33.32 -4.01 -0.51
#